data_AF-A0AA47GHD1-F1
#
_entry.id   AF-A0AA47GHD1-F1
#
_cell.length_a   1.000
_cell.length_b   1.000
_cell.length_c   1.000
_cell.angle_alpha   90.00
_cell.angle_beta   90.00
_cell.angle_gamma   90.00
#
_symmetry.space_group_name_H-M   'P 1'
#
loop_
_entity.id
_entity.type
_entity.pdbx_description
1 polymer ?
#
loop_
_entity_poly.entity_id
_entity_poly.type
_entity_poly.pdbx_seq_one_letter_code
_entity_poly.pdbx_strand_id
1 'polypeptide(L)'
;MPIITKVSSQKRPGRYNIFLDGTYSFSASEQTVAEFMLLKGQELTEEQIVAIKQFDAGAKATNIATNYLSYEPRTVFEVLQYLNKHDIDNESAQAAVSQLTEMGFLDDAKYAQLLVRQNLRIGTDGPISISNKLRQKGIAPEIIDNTLAEIADDDWFKPGEKVLKSMKSKVGKFSRRELERKMTAKLLSHGFSSALASEIIAQINLSQNDEDQIEALKKQGIKAYKRFCRLPEGQKQNKIRNYLFTHGFTTSEIDAFLAGEIVPLAELDEY
;
A
#
# COMPACT_ATOMS: atom_id res chain seq x y z
N MET A 1 11.30 26.24 -49.09
CA MET A 1 11.45 25.01 -48.30
C MET A 1 12.92 24.89 -47.96
N PRO A 2 13.30 24.84 -46.69
CA PRO A 2 14.69 24.59 -46.31
C PRO A 2 15.18 23.21 -46.78
N ILE A 3 16.48 23.10 -47.10
CA ILE A 3 17.12 21.86 -47.53
C ILE A 3 18.01 21.31 -46.41
N ILE A 4 17.96 19.99 -46.18
CA ILE A 4 18.90 19.32 -45.28
C ILE A 4 20.31 19.36 -45.91
N THR A 5 21.21 20.15 -45.33
CA THR A 5 22.59 20.26 -45.82
C THR A 5 23.56 19.32 -45.12
N LYS A 6 23.24 18.88 -43.90
CA LYS A 6 24.06 17.96 -43.11
C LYS A 6 23.23 17.20 -42.08
N VAL A 7 23.49 15.90 -41.97
CA VAL A 7 23.07 15.03 -40.87
C VAL A 7 24.33 14.51 -40.21
N SER A 8 24.48 14.70 -38.90
CA SER A 8 25.70 14.27 -38.18
C SER A 8 25.39 13.66 -36.83
N SER A 9 26.09 12.59 -36.47
CA SER A 9 25.94 11.92 -35.17
C SER A 9 26.40 12.81 -34.02
N GLN A 10 25.68 12.76 -32.90
CA GLN A 10 26.11 13.38 -31.65
C GLN A 10 27.16 12.52 -30.92
N LYS A 11 27.75 13.05 -29.84
CA LYS A 11 28.73 12.31 -29.01
C LYS A 11 28.13 11.05 -28.38
N ARG A 12 26.85 11.09 -27.99
CA ARG A 12 26.12 9.93 -27.49
C ARG A 12 25.45 9.24 -28.68
N PRO A 13 25.54 7.90 -28.79
CA PRO A 13 24.93 7.16 -29.89
C PRO A 13 23.40 7.32 -29.87
N GLY A 14 22.76 7.17 -31.04
CA GLY A 14 21.30 7.21 -31.20
C GLY A 14 20.69 8.61 -31.38
N ARG A 15 21.51 9.67 -31.47
CA ARG A 15 21.05 11.06 -31.69
C ARG A 15 21.83 11.73 -32.81
N TYR A 16 21.12 12.49 -33.65
CA TYR A 16 21.67 13.17 -34.82
C TYR A 16 21.32 14.66 -34.80
N ASN A 17 22.23 15.50 -35.26
CA ASN A 17 22.00 16.92 -35.52
C ASN A 17 21.62 17.11 -37.00
N ILE A 18 20.50 17.79 -37.24
CA ILE A 18 19.99 18.12 -38.56
C ILE A 18 20.26 19.60 -38.84
N PHE A 19 20.93 19.86 -39.96
CA PHE A 19 21.24 21.21 -40.43
C PHE A 19 20.41 21.53 -41.65
N LEU A 20 19.70 22.67 -41.60
CA LEU A 20 18.90 23.22 -42.69
C LEU A 20 19.60 24.46 -43.23
N ASP A 21 19.83 24.49 -44.55
CA ASP A 21 20.49 25.60 -45.25
C ASP A 21 21.83 26.03 -44.63
N GLY A 22 22.55 25.06 -44.04
CA GLY A 22 23.86 25.26 -43.42
C GLY A 22 23.83 25.67 -41.95
N THR A 23 22.65 25.90 -41.39
CA THR A 23 22.46 26.25 -39.97
C THR A 23 21.90 25.08 -39.19
N TYR A 24 22.29 24.96 -37.91
CA TYR A 24 21.70 23.96 -37.03
C TYR A 24 20.21 24.28 -36.85
N SER A 25 19.34 23.29 -37.09
CA SER A 25 17.89 23.47 -36.96
C SER A 25 17.34 22.70 -35.76
N PHE A 26 17.50 21.38 -35.74
CA PHE A 26 17.02 20.54 -34.65
C PHE A 26 17.84 19.26 -34.51
N SER A 27 17.63 18.52 -33.42
CA SER A 27 18.16 17.18 -33.23
C SER A 27 17.06 16.15 -33.38
N ALA A 28 17.39 14.96 -33.87
CA ALA A 28 16.48 13.85 -34.06
C ALA A 28 17.10 12.55 -33.53
N SER A 29 16.28 11.65 -32.99
CA SER A 29 16.64 10.29 -32.63
C SER A 29 16.91 9.45 -33.88
N GLU A 30 17.62 8.33 -33.73
CA GLU A 30 17.83 7.36 -34.81
C GLU A 30 16.51 6.88 -35.43
N GLN A 31 15.50 6.62 -34.59
CA GLN A 31 14.16 6.24 -35.04
C GLN A 31 13.52 7.35 -35.88
N THR A 32 13.60 8.61 -35.45
CA THR A 32 13.06 9.76 -36.19
C THR A 32 13.75 9.95 -37.53
N VAL A 33 15.08 9.78 -37.57
CA VAL A 33 15.86 9.88 -38.81
C VAL A 33 15.43 8.80 -39.81
N ALA A 34 15.20 7.57 -39.32
CA ALA A 34 14.75 6.46 -40.14
C ALA A 34 13.31 6.67 -40.65
N GLU A 35 12.38 7.03 -39.76
CA GLU A 35 10.96 7.19 -40.08
C GLU A 35 10.71 8.24 -41.18
N PHE A 36 11.35 9.40 -41.08
CA PHE A 36 11.19 10.49 -42.06
C PHE A 36 12.23 10.45 -43.18
N MET A 37 13.09 9.43 -43.20
CA MET A 37 14.19 9.27 -44.16
C MET A 37 15.03 10.54 -44.31
N LEU A 38 15.46 11.12 -43.19
CA LEU A 38 16.17 12.40 -43.15
C LEU A 38 17.55 12.27 -43.79
N LEU A 39 17.65 12.67 -45.05
CA LEU A 39 18.87 12.55 -45.87
C LEU A 39 19.31 13.91 -46.39
N LYS A 40 20.62 14.08 -46.59
CA LYS A 40 21.18 15.29 -47.20
C LYS A 40 20.56 15.50 -48.60
N GLY A 41 20.10 16.72 -48.85
CA GLY A 41 19.46 17.12 -50.11
C GLY A 41 17.94 17.05 -50.09
N GLN A 42 17.33 16.55 -49.02
CA GLN A 42 15.87 16.55 -48.85
C GLN A 42 15.37 17.95 -48.53
N GLU A 43 14.33 18.39 -49.24
CA GLU A 43 13.56 19.59 -48.92
C GLU A 43 12.49 19.25 -47.89
N LEU A 44 12.31 20.14 -46.90
CA LEU A 44 11.26 20.01 -45.89
C LEU A 44 10.33 21.22 -45.93
N THR A 45 9.03 20.98 -45.88
CA THR A 45 8.04 22.03 -45.57
C THR A 45 8.03 22.32 -44.07
N GLU A 46 7.47 23.48 -43.67
CA GLU A 46 7.30 23.80 -42.27
C GLU A 46 6.41 22.76 -41.56
N GLU A 47 5.36 22.28 -42.23
CA GLU A 47 4.48 21.23 -41.71
C GLU A 47 5.24 19.92 -41.47
N GLN A 48 6.15 19.54 -42.38
CA GLN A 48 7.00 18.37 -42.20
C GLN A 48 7.96 18.55 -41.03
N ILE A 49 8.57 19.73 -40.87
CA ILE A 49 9.46 20.02 -39.74
C ILE A 49 8.71 19.91 -38.41
N VAL A 50 7.48 20.41 -38.34
CA VAL A 50 6.62 20.29 -37.16
C VAL A 50 6.33 18.82 -36.86
N ALA A 51 5.91 18.04 -37.87
CA ALA A 51 5.64 16.61 -37.70
C ALA A 51 6.87 15.82 -37.24
N ILE A 52 8.05 16.11 -37.80
CA ILE A 52 9.33 15.49 -37.39
C ILE A 52 9.63 15.78 -35.92
N LYS A 53 9.47 17.04 -35.49
CA LYS A 53 9.72 17.45 -34.10
C LYS A 53 8.74 16.77 -33.13
N GLN A 54 7.47 16.68 -33.49
CA GLN A 54 6.45 16.01 -32.68
C GLN A 54 6.73 14.51 -32.55
N PHE A 55 7.11 13.85 -33.65
CA PHE A 55 7.52 12.45 -33.62
C PHE A 55 8.78 12.23 -32.77
N ASP A 56 9.79 13.12 -32.87
CA ASP A 56 10.99 13.03 -32.04
C ASP A 56 10.70 13.16 -30.54
N ALA A 57 9.78 14.06 -30.19
CA ALA A 57 9.34 14.24 -28.81
C ALA A 57 8.68 12.97 -28.26
N GLY A 58 7.79 12.34 -29.05
CA GLY A 58 7.20 11.04 -28.75
C GLY A 58 8.24 9.93 -28.61
N ALA A 59 9.15 9.79 -29.58
CA ALA A 59 10.22 8.79 -29.53
C ALA A 59 11.13 8.98 -28.30
N LYS A 60 11.44 10.22 -27.93
CA LYS A 60 12.17 10.54 -26.70
C LYS A 60 11.40 10.12 -25.45
N ALA A 61 10.10 10.42 -25.39
CA ALA A 61 9.23 10.04 -24.29
C ALA A 61 9.18 8.50 -24.12
N THR A 62 8.96 7.76 -25.21
CA THR A 62 8.94 6.29 -25.21
C THR A 62 10.27 5.73 -24.70
N ASN A 63 11.42 6.23 -25.19
CA ASN A 63 12.73 5.76 -24.72
C ASN A 63 12.97 6.01 -23.23
N ILE A 64 12.58 7.19 -22.71
CA ILE A 64 12.70 7.50 -21.28
C ILE A 64 11.81 6.56 -20.44
N ALA A 65 10.56 6.35 -20.87
CA ALA A 65 9.62 5.47 -20.19
C ALA A 65 10.07 3.99 -20.22
N THR A 66 10.52 3.47 -21.35
CA THR A 66 11.03 2.09 -21.47
C THR A 66 12.23 1.85 -20.55
N ASN A 67 13.15 2.81 -20.49
CA ASN A 67 14.26 2.74 -19.54
C ASN A 67 13.78 2.71 -18.09
N TYR A 68 12.78 3.52 -17.73
CA TYR A 68 12.20 3.53 -16.39
C TYR A 68 11.50 2.21 -16.02
N LEU A 69 10.80 1.60 -16.98
CA LEU A 69 10.14 0.30 -16.84
C LEU A 69 11.11 -0.87 -16.72
N SER A 70 12.35 -0.73 -17.20
CA SER A 70 13.35 -1.79 -17.15
C SER A 70 13.81 -2.16 -15.73
N TYR A 71 13.62 -1.27 -14.75
CA TYR A 71 14.07 -1.48 -13.37
C TYR A 71 13.05 -2.25 -12.53
N GLU A 72 11.77 -1.89 -12.63
CA GLU A 72 10.67 -2.54 -11.92
C GLU A 72 9.32 -2.19 -12.59
N PRO A 73 8.26 -2.99 -12.35
CA PRO A 73 6.92 -2.67 -12.84
C PRO A 73 6.44 -1.31 -12.34
N ARG A 74 5.77 -0.56 -13.22
CA ARG A 74 5.19 0.77 -12.93
C ARG A 74 3.73 0.82 -13.37
N THR A 75 2.97 1.70 -12.74
CA THR A 75 1.65 2.08 -13.23
C THR A 75 1.74 3.16 -14.30
N VAL A 76 0.66 3.32 -15.07
CA VAL A 76 0.50 4.42 -16.03
C VAL A 76 0.72 5.78 -15.36
N PHE A 77 0.13 5.98 -14.19
CA PHE A 77 0.27 7.21 -13.42
C PHE A 77 1.73 7.51 -13.05
N GLU A 78 2.48 6.50 -12.57
CA GLU A 78 3.89 6.67 -12.24
C GLU A 78 4.73 7.04 -13.47
N VAL A 79 4.47 6.43 -14.63
CA VAL A 79 5.16 6.77 -15.88
C VAL A 79 4.85 8.20 -16.33
N LEU A 80 3.60 8.64 -16.29
CA LEU A 80 3.23 10.02 -16.61
C LEU A 80 3.93 11.03 -15.69
N GLN A 81 3.96 10.75 -14.37
CA GLN A 81 4.68 11.58 -13.42
C GLN A 81 6.18 11.61 -13.69
N TYR A 82 6.76 10.47 -14.08
CA TYR A 82 8.18 10.37 -14.40
C TYR A 82 8.53 11.17 -15.66
N LEU A 83 7.72 11.04 -16.73
CA LEU A 83 7.92 11.79 -17.97
C LEU A 83 7.78 13.30 -17.77
N ASN A 84 6.81 13.74 -16.96
CA ASN A 84 6.65 15.16 -16.61
C ASN A 84 7.90 15.71 -15.90
N LYS A 85 8.49 14.97 -14.96
CA LYS A 85 9.75 15.34 -14.29
C LYS A 85 10.95 15.44 -15.25
N HIS A 86 10.84 14.89 -16.46
CA HIS A 86 11.85 14.95 -17.51
C HIS A 86 11.52 15.96 -18.61
N ASP A 87 10.65 16.93 -18.31
CA ASP A 87 10.23 18.01 -19.21
C ASP A 87 9.65 17.49 -20.54
N ILE A 88 8.97 16.33 -20.47
CA ILE A 88 8.18 15.81 -21.59
C ILE A 88 6.77 16.42 -21.48
N ASP A 89 6.30 17.00 -22.59
CA ASP A 89 4.97 17.56 -22.67
C ASP A 89 3.88 16.48 -22.55
N ASN A 90 2.67 16.89 -22.15
CA ASN A 90 1.59 15.95 -21.88
C ASN A 90 1.17 15.15 -23.12
N GLU A 91 1.21 15.73 -24.31
CA GLU A 91 0.79 15.04 -25.53
C GLU A 91 1.76 13.89 -25.86
N SER A 92 3.07 14.19 -25.86
CA SER A 92 4.12 13.18 -26.05
C SER A 92 4.10 12.11 -24.95
N ALA A 93 3.82 12.48 -23.70
CA ALA A 93 3.73 11.54 -22.60
C ALA A 93 2.55 10.57 -22.74
N GLN A 94 1.38 11.07 -23.14
CA GLN A 94 0.20 10.22 -23.40
C GLN A 94 0.42 9.30 -24.59
N ALA A 95 1.03 9.79 -25.67
CA ALA A 95 1.36 8.96 -26.83
C ALA A 95 2.31 7.81 -26.46
N ALA A 96 3.36 8.10 -25.67
CA ALA A 96 4.29 7.09 -25.19
C ALA A 96 3.60 6.04 -24.29
N VAL A 97 2.73 6.48 -23.38
CA VAL A 97 1.94 5.57 -22.53
C VAL A 97 1.01 4.68 -23.36
N SER A 98 0.30 5.24 -24.34
CA SER A 98 -0.59 4.46 -25.22
C SER A 98 0.19 3.39 -25.96
N GLN A 99 1.30 3.78 -26.58
CA GLN A 99 2.19 2.87 -27.30
C GLN A 99 2.71 1.74 -26.39
N LEU A 100 3.19 2.08 -25.19
CA LEU A 100 3.70 1.09 -24.24
C LEU A 100 2.61 0.18 -23.67
N THR A 101 1.38 0.67 -23.56
CA THR A 101 0.21 -0.12 -23.16
C THR A 101 -0.19 -1.10 -24.26
N GLU A 102 -0.22 -0.66 -25.52
CA GLU A 102 -0.49 -1.49 -26.69
C GLU A 102 0.55 -2.60 -26.87
N MET A 103 1.82 -2.30 -26.60
CA MET A 103 2.92 -3.27 -26.58
C MET A 103 2.90 -4.20 -25.36
N GLY A 104 2.05 -3.93 -24.36
CA GLY A 104 1.91 -4.72 -23.14
C GLY A 104 3.01 -4.50 -22.09
N PHE A 105 3.83 -3.44 -22.23
CA PHE A 105 4.81 -3.02 -21.21
C PHE A 105 4.15 -2.30 -20.04
N LEU A 106 3.01 -1.65 -20.26
CA LEU A 106 2.18 -1.03 -19.23
C LEU A 106 0.83 -1.72 -19.13
N ASP A 107 0.47 -2.10 -17.91
CA ASP A 107 -0.80 -2.77 -17.63
C ASP A 107 -1.15 -2.62 -16.14
N ASP A 108 -2.02 -1.65 -15.84
CA ASP A 108 -2.43 -1.35 -14.48
C ASP A 108 -3.22 -2.50 -13.82
N ALA A 109 -3.94 -3.31 -14.61
CA ALA A 109 -4.65 -4.47 -14.11
C ALA A 109 -3.67 -5.58 -13.67
N LYS A 110 -2.67 -5.88 -14.50
CA LYS A 110 -1.59 -6.81 -14.11
C LYS A 110 -0.80 -6.29 -12.91
N TYR A 111 -0.54 -4.98 -12.85
CA TYR A 111 0.13 -4.38 -11.70
C TYR A 111 -0.69 -4.59 -10.42
N ALA A 112 -1.99 -4.31 -10.46
CA ALA A 112 -2.88 -4.50 -9.31
C ALA A 112 -2.87 -5.96 -8.83
N GLN A 113 -3.00 -6.91 -9.75
CA GLN A 113 -2.94 -8.34 -9.45
C GLN A 113 -1.60 -8.74 -8.81
N LEU A 114 -0.47 -8.23 -9.34
CA LEU A 114 0.85 -8.52 -8.80
C LEU A 114 0.99 -8.03 -7.36
N LEU A 115 0.54 -6.79 -7.09
CA LEU A 115 0.62 -6.18 -5.76
C LEU A 115 -0.23 -6.95 -4.74
N VAL A 116 -1.47 -7.31 -5.11
CA VAL A 116 -2.36 -8.13 -4.27
C VAL A 116 -1.73 -9.49 -3.98
N ARG A 117 -1.28 -10.21 -5.02
CA ARG A 117 -0.63 -11.53 -4.86
C ARG A 117 0.60 -11.48 -3.97
N GLN A 118 1.44 -10.45 -4.12
CA GLN A 118 2.59 -10.24 -3.26
C GLN A 118 2.17 -10.04 -1.80
N ASN A 119 1.15 -9.21 -1.55
CA ASN A 119 0.65 -8.99 -0.20
C ASN A 119 0.07 -10.28 0.43
N LEU A 120 -0.72 -11.05 -0.31
CA LEU A 120 -1.26 -12.32 0.18
C LEU A 120 -0.14 -13.31 0.57
N ARG A 121 0.96 -13.32 -0.20
CA ARG A 121 2.10 -14.22 0.06
C ARG A 121 2.93 -13.77 1.27
N ILE A 122 3.38 -12.51 1.30
CA ILE A 122 4.37 -12.04 2.28
C ILE A 122 3.88 -10.90 3.16
N GLY A 123 2.90 -10.12 2.73
CA GLY A 123 2.39 -8.95 3.42
C GLY A 123 1.41 -9.23 4.56
N THR A 124 0.87 -8.14 5.10
CA THR A 124 -0.01 -8.07 6.28
C THR A 124 -1.16 -7.09 6.10
N ASP A 125 -1.29 -6.48 4.92
CA ASP A 125 -2.35 -5.51 4.66
C ASP A 125 -3.66 -6.24 4.33
N GLY A 126 -4.78 -5.67 4.78
CA GLY A 126 -6.11 -6.11 4.39
C GLY A 126 -6.61 -5.44 3.11
N PRO A 127 -7.79 -5.82 2.61
CA PRO A 127 -8.35 -5.35 1.35
C PRO A 127 -8.41 -3.82 1.22
N ILE A 128 -8.82 -3.12 2.30
CA ILE A 128 -8.98 -1.65 2.30
C ILE A 128 -7.61 -0.96 2.20
N SER A 129 -6.61 -1.47 2.92
CA SER A 129 -5.24 -0.92 2.86
C SER A 129 -4.65 -1.12 1.47
N ILE A 130 -4.86 -2.29 0.85
CA ILE A 130 -4.43 -2.57 -0.51
C ILE A 130 -5.15 -1.69 -1.54
N SER A 131 -6.47 -1.52 -1.43
CA SER A 131 -7.23 -0.59 -2.25
C SER A 131 -6.65 0.83 -2.19
N ASN A 132 -6.37 1.34 -0.99
CA ASN A 132 -5.76 2.65 -0.81
C ASN A 132 -4.36 2.76 -1.43
N LYS A 133 -3.53 1.72 -1.34
CA LYS A 133 -2.22 1.68 -1.99
C LYS A 133 -2.34 1.73 -3.51
N LEU A 134 -3.27 0.97 -4.09
CA LEU A 134 -3.52 1.00 -5.53
C LEU A 134 -4.04 2.36 -6.00
N ARG A 135 -4.93 3.00 -5.23
CA ARG A 135 -5.39 4.38 -5.51
C ARG A 135 -4.25 5.39 -5.46
N GLN A 136 -3.34 5.29 -4.49
CA GLN A 136 -2.15 6.14 -4.42
C GLN A 136 -1.20 5.93 -5.60
N LYS A 137 -1.20 4.73 -6.19
CA LYS A 137 -0.50 4.42 -7.44
C LYS A 137 -1.26 4.85 -8.70
N GLY A 138 -2.39 5.54 -8.56
CA GLY A 138 -3.17 6.11 -9.65
C GLY A 138 -4.00 5.10 -10.43
N ILE A 139 -4.22 3.90 -9.90
CA ILE A 139 -5.02 2.87 -10.57
C ILE A 139 -6.51 3.20 -10.45
N ALA A 140 -7.22 3.03 -11.56
CA ALA A 140 -8.64 3.33 -11.67
C ALA A 140 -9.49 2.49 -10.68
N PRO A 141 -10.55 3.06 -10.06
CA PRO A 141 -11.40 2.35 -9.12
C PRO A 141 -11.94 1.03 -9.66
N GLU A 142 -12.33 0.98 -10.93
CA GLU A 142 -12.90 -0.20 -11.58
C GLU A 142 -11.90 -1.36 -11.64
N ILE A 143 -10.62 -1.06 -11.92
CA ILE A 143 -9.54 -2.07 -11.92
C ILE A 143 -9.33 -2.60 -10.50
N ILE A 144 -9.34 -1.72 -9.50
CA ILE A 144 -9.15 -2.08 -8.10
C ILE A 144 -10.29 -2.99 -7.63
N ASP A 145 -11.53 -2.59 -7.90
CA ASP A 145 -12.72 -3.31 -7.47
C ASP A 145 -12.78 -4.69 -8.12
N ASN A 146 -12.51 -4.79 -9.43
CA ASN A 146 -12.42 -6.06 -10.14
C ASN A 146 -11.31 -6.96 -9.58
N THR A 147 -10.11 -6.40 -9.36
CA THR A 147 -8.97 -7.17 -8.84
C THR A 147 -9.24 -7.72 -7.44
N LEU A 148 -9.88 -6.93 -6.57
CA LEU A 148 -10.20 -7.36 -5.21
C LEU A 148 -11.37 -8.35 -5.18
N ALA A 149 -12.35 -8.22 -6.09
CA ALA A 149 -13.48 -9.15 -6.19
C ALA A 149 -13.07 -10.56 -6.65
N GLU A 150 -11.95 -10.71 -7.35
CA GLU A 150 -11.38 -12.01 -7.74
C GLU A 150 -10.76 -12.78 -6.56
N ILE A 151 -10.52 -12.13 -5.42
CA ILE A 151 -9.88 -12.73 -4.26
C ILE A 151 -10.95 -13.24 -3.29
N ALA A 152 -10.84 -14.51 -2.90
CA ALA A 152 -11.74 -15.07 -1.89
C ALA A 152 -11.41 -14.49 -0.50
N ASP A 153 -12.43 -14.33 0.34
CA ASP A 153 -12.25 -13.89 1.73
C ASP A 153 -11.24 -14.80 2.48
N ASP A 154 -11.24 -16.10 2.15
CA ASP A 154 -10.33 -17.10 2.71
C ASP A 154 -8.84 -16.81 2.47
N ASP A 155 -8.50 -16.15 1.36
CA ASP A 155 -7.10 -15.82 1.04
C ASP A 155 -6.53 -14.77 2.01
N TRP A 156 -7.38 -13.96 2.63
CA TRP A 156 -6.99 -12.92 3.57
C TRP A 156 -6.73 -13.44 4.99
N PHE A 157 -7.07 -14.70 5.29
CA PHE A 157 -6.80 -15.29 6.61
C PHE A 157 -5.31 -15.31 6.94
N LYS A 158 -4.44 -15.69 6.01
CA LYS A 158 -2.98 -15.77 6.26
C LYS A 158 -2.37 -14.40 6.57
N PRO A 159 -2.63 -13.32 5.80
CA PRO A 159 -2.25 -11.96 6.18
C PRO A 159 -2.78 -11.55 7.56
N GLY A 160 -4.06 -11.82 7.85
CA GLY A 160 -4.68 -11.52 9.13
C GLY A 160 -4.02 -12.23 10.31
N GLU A 161 -3.71 -13.52 10.16
CA GLU A 161 -3.01 -14.29 11.18
C GLU A 161 -1.61 -13.72 11.47
N LYS A 162 -0.87 -13.32 10.42
CA LYS A 162 0.44 -12.67 10.60
C LYS A 162 0.33 -11.39 11.42
N VAL A 163 -0.69 -10.56 11.17
CA VAL A 163 -0.96 -9.35 11.98
C VAL A 163 -1.17 -9.73 13.45
N LEU A 164 -1.90 -10.80 13.72
CA LEU A 164 -2.24 -11.24 15.07
C LEU A 164 -1.18 -12.12 15.75
N LYS A 165 -0.09 -12.50 15.06
CA LYS A 165 0.98 -13.33 15.63
C LYS A 165 1.52 -12.79 16.96
N SER A 166 1.69 -11.46 17.08
CA SER A 166 2.16 -10.81 18.31
C SER A 166 1.14 -10.82 19.46
N MET A 167 -0.13 -11.14 19.17
CA MET A 167 -1.21 -11.15 20.14
C MET A 167 -1.35 -12.52 20.83
N LYS A 168 -0.83 -13.59 20.23
CA LYS A 168 -0.78 -14.93 20.84
C LYS A 168 -0.06 -14.91 22.20
N SER A 169 1.02 -14.13 22.36
CA SER A 169 1.75 -13.98 23.63
C SER A 169 1.09 -13.04 24.67
N LYS A 170 -0.11 -12.54 24.37
CA LYS A 170 -0.90 -11.67 25.26
C LYS A 170 -2.11 -12.38 25.87
N VAL A 171 -2.34 -13.65 25.54
CA VAL A 171 -3.28 -14.52 26.24
C VAL A 171 -2.92 -14.57 27.74
N GLY A 172 -3.92 -14.58 28.62
CA GLY A 172 -3.73 -14.52 30.08
C GLY A 172 -3.25 -13.16 30.64
N LYS A 173 -3.08 -12.12 29.79
CA LYS A 173 -2.77 -10.74 30.23
C LYS A 173 -3.98 -9.80 30.18
N PHE A 174 -4.96 -10.13 29.35
CA PHE A 174 -6.19 -9.37 29.13
C PHE A 174 -7.38 -10.32 29.21
N SER A 175 -8.56 -9.81 29.55
CA SER A 175 -9.79 -10.61 29.43
C SER A 175 -10.03 -11.01 27.97
N ARG A 176 -10.82 -12.06 27.75
CA ARG A 176 -11.23 -12.49 26.40
C ARG A 176 -11.80 -11.34 25.57
N ARG A 177 -12.75 -10.59 26.14
CA ARG A 177 -13.39 -9.42 25.49
C ARG A 177 -12.40 -8.31 25.17
N GLU A 178 -11.48 -8.00 26.08
CA GLU A 178 -10.47 -6.96 25.82
C GLU A 178 -9.47 -7.41 24.75
N LEU A 179 -9.09 -8.69 24.77
CA LEU A 179 -8.17 -9.26 23.79
C LEU A 179 -8.78 -9.23 22.39
N GLU A 180 -10.02 -9.71 22.24
CA GLU A 180 -10.80 -9.63 20.99
C GLU A 180 -10.90 -8.19 20.49
N ARG A 181 -11.33 -7.24 21.34
CA ARG A 181 -11.40 -5.81 20.97
C ARG A 181 -10.07 -5.28 20.44
N LYS A 182 -8.95 -5.65 21.07
CA LYS A 182 -7.61 -5.23 20.63
C LYS A 182 -7.20 -5.89 19.32
N MET A 183 -7.57 -7.15 19.09
CA MET A 183 -7.31 -7.85 17.83
C MET A 183 -8.10 -7.23 16.69
N THR A 184 -9.41 -6.97 16.89
CA THR A 184 -10.25 -6.28 15.92
C THR A 184 -9.66 -4.92 15.58
N ALA A 185 -9.33 -4.09 16.59
CA ALA A 185 -8.72 -2.79 16.36
C ALA A 185 -7.41 -2.88 15.56
N LYS A 186 -6.57 -3.89 15.84
CA LYS A 186 -5.34 -4.12 15.10
C LYS A 186 -5.63 -4.49 13.65
N LEU A 187 -6.52 -5.43 13.38
CA LEU A 187 -6.91 -5.81 12.02
C LEU A 187 -7.52 -4.61 11.25
N LEU A 188 -8.42 -3.84 11.86
CA LEU A 188 -8.98 -2.64 11.23
C LEU A 188 -7.89 -1.63 10.85
N SER A 189 -6.89 -1.41 11.72
CA SER A 189 -5.76 -0.52 11.44
C SER A 189 -4.87 -0.99 10.28
N HIS A 190 -4.90 -2.29 9.98
CA HIS A 190 -4.24 -2.89 8.82
C HIS A 190 -5.15 -2.97 7.58
N GLY A 191 -6.38 -2.43 7.65
CA GLY A 191 -7.30 -2.34 6.51
C GLY A 191 -8.16 -3.58 6.27
N PHE A 192 -8.37 -4.42 7.28
CA PHE A 192 -9.39 -5.47 7.24
C PHE A 192 -10.77 -4.89 7.55
N SER A 193 -11.83 -5.43 6.97
CA SER A 193 -13.20 -5.05 7.31
C SER A 193 -13.60 -5.64 8.67
N SER A 194 -14.65 -5.11 9.31
CA SER A 194 -15.12 -5.64 10.59
C SER A 194 -15.63 -7.07 10.48
N ALA A 195 -16.24 -7.44 9.35
CA ALA A 195 -16.75 -8.79 9.10
C ALA A 195 -15.59 -9.79 9.01
N LEU A 196 -14.66 -9.54 8.09
CA LEU A 196 -13.47 -10.36 7.88
C LEU A 196 -12.60 -10.44 9.14
N ALA A 197 -12.47 -9.35 9.89
CA ALA A 197 -11.74 -9.36 11.15
C ALA A 197 -12.36 -10.30 12.19
N SER A 198 -13.69 -10.35 12.26
CA SER A 198 -14.42 -11.24 13.17
C SER A 198 -14.21 -12.71 12.78
N GLU A 199 -14.27 -13.01 11.48
CA GLU A 199 -14.01 -14.36 10.94
C GLU A 199 -12.58 -14.82 11.20
N ILE A 200 -11.58 -13.96 10.94
CA ILE A 200 -10.16 -14.24 11.23
C ILE A 200 -9.98 -14.57 12.71
N ILE A 201 -10.56 -13.76 13.61
CA ILE A 201 -10.43 -13.95 15.06
C ILE A 201 -11.07 -15.28 15.49
N ALA A 202 -12.26 -15.58 14.96
CA ALA A 202 -12.97 -16.84 15.24
C ALA A 202 -12.13 -18.06 14.80
N GLN A 203 -11.49 -17.99 13.64
CA GLN A 203 -10.71 -19.11 13.10
C GLN A 203 -9.37 -19.33 13.80
N ILE A 204 -8.70 -18.26 14.25
CA ILE A 204 -7.41 -18.37 14.96
C ILE A 204 -7.58 -19.14 16.29
N ASN A 205 -8.82 -19.23 16.81
CA ASN A 205 -9.17 -20.01 18.00
C ASN A 205 -8.15 -19.82 19.12
N LEU A 206 -8.03 -18.56 19.58
CA LEU A 206 -7.28 -18.28 20.80
C LEU A 206 -8.08 -18.86 21.95
N SER A 207 -7.83 -20.13 22.26
CA SER A 207 -8.40 -20.85 23.40
C SER A 207 -7.92 -20.20 24.69
N GLN A 208 -8.50 -19.05 25.02
CA GLN A 208 -8.38 -18.46 26.34
C GLN A 208 -9.32 -19.26 27.24
N ASN A 209 -8.75 -20.23 27.94
CA ASN A 209 -9.53 -21.09 28.84
C ASN A 209 -9.90 -20.33 30.11
N ASP A 210 -10.75 -20.91 30.96
CA ASP A 210 -11.17 -20.26 32.20
C ASP A 210 -9.98 -19.94 33.12
N GLU A 211 -8.93 -20.77 33.10
CA GLU A 211 -7.68 -20.51 33.80
C GLU A 211 -6.98 -19.22 33.33
N ASP A 212 -6.89 -19.00 32.01
CA ASP A 212 -6.29 -17.78 31.45
C ASP A 212 -7.14 -16.53 31.77
N GLN A 213 -8.46 -16.69 31.84
CA GLN A 213 -9.39 -15.63 32.19
C GLN A 213 -9.22 -15.24 33.66
N ILE A 214 -9.09 -16.22 34.56
CA ILE A 214 -8.78 -16.00 35.98
C ILE A 214 -7.39 -15.37 36.15
N GLU A 215 -6.38 -15.81 35.41
CA GLU A 215 -5.05 -15.24 35.49
C GLU A 215 -5.03 -13.77 35.00
N ALA A 216 -5.76 -13.46 33.93
CA ALA A 216 -5.93 -12.10 33.47
C ALA A 216 -6.65 -11.23 34.51
N LEU A 217 -7.72 -11.74 35.12
CA LEU A 217 -8.45 -11.06 36.19
C LEU A 217 -7.55 -10.78 37.39
N LYS A 218 -6.76 -11.77 37.83
CA LYS A 218 -5.77 -11.62 38.89
C LYS A 218 -4.76 -10.52 38.57
N LYS A 219 -4.14 -10.55 37.38
CA LYS A 219 -3.14 -9.55 36.97
C LYS A 219 -3.71 -8.13 36.90
N GLN A 220 -4.88 -7.95 36.29
CA GLN A 220 -5.51 -6.63 36.15
C GLN A 220 -6.11 -6.15 37.48
N GLY A 221 -6.66 -7.06 38.28
CA GLY A 221 -7.19 -6.80 39.62
C GLY A 221 -6.11 -6.27 40.56
N ILE A 222 -4.95 -6.93 40.62
CA ILE A 222 -3.80 -6.46 41.41
C ILE A 222 -3.36 -5.06 40.97
N LYS A 223 -3.28 -4.80 39.65
CA LYS A 223 -2.94 -3.46 39.13
C LYS A 223 -3.97 -2.41 39.53
N ALA A 224 -5.25 -2.74 39.43
CA ALA A 224 -6.34 -1.84 39.83
C ALA A 224 -6.27 -1.54 41.33
N TYR A 225 -6.08 -2.58 42.15
CA TYR A 225 -5.98 -2.48 43.59
C TYR A 225 -4.83 -1.56 43.99
N LYS A 226 -3.60 -1.84 43.52
CA LYS A 226 -2.42 -0.99 43.78
C LYS A 226 -2.59 0.45 43.31
N ARG A 227 -3.30 0.67 42.21
CA ARG A 227 -3.57 2.01 41.68
C ARG A 227 -4.52 2.82 42.56
N PHE A 228 -5.49 2.16 43.20
CA PHE A 228 -6.59 2.81 43.91
C PHE A 228 -6.58 2.59 45.43
N CYS A 229 -5.57 1.90 45.98
CA CYS A 229 -5.50 1.52 47.40
C CYS A 229 -5.60 2.70 48.39
N ARG A 230 -5.15 3.90 48.00
CA ARG A 230 -5.18 5.10 48.84
C ARG A 230 -6.55 5.79 48.94
N LEU A 231 -7.54 5.32 48.19
CA LEU A 231 -8.88 5.91 48.19
C LEU A 231 -9.73 5.35 49.35
N PRO A 232 -10.73 6.12 49.83
CA PRO A 232 -11.71 5.62 50.79
C PRO A 232 -12.43 4.36 50.26
N GLU A 233 -12.78 3.41 51.13
CA GLU A 233 -13.24 2.07 50.74
C GLU A 233 -14.36 2.07 49.68
N GLY A 234 -15.41 2.87 49.89
CA GLY A 234 -16.51 2.98 48.92
C GLY A 234 -16.11 3.57 47.57
N GLN A 235 -15.11 4.47 47.53
CA GLN A 235 -14.57 5.02 46.28
C GLN A 235 -13.57 4.05 45.63
N LYS A 236 -12.75 3.37 46.43
CA LYS A 236 -11.78 2.36 46.00
C LYS A 236 -12.46 1.24 45.23
N GLN A 237 -13.47 0.61 45.81
CA GLN A 237 -14.20 -0.50 45.17
C GLN A 237 -14.86 -0.08 43.85
N ASN A 238 -15.51 1.09 43.82
CA ASN A 238 -16.14 1.61 42.60
C ASN A 238 -15.11 1.91 41.49
N LYS A 239 -13.93 2.44 41.83
CA LYS A 239 -12.85 2.68 40.85
C LYS A 239 -12.26 1.38 40.32
N ILE A 240 -12.06 0.38 41.17
CA ILE A 240 -11.61 -0.96 40.76
C ILE A 240 -12.65 -1.62 39.85
N ARG A 241 -13.94 -1.59 40.20
CA ARG A 241 -15.03 -2.13 39.39
C ARG A 241 -15.05 -1.48 38.01
N ASN A 242 -15.03 -0.16 37.92
CA ASN A 242 -15.01 0.55 36.63
C ASN A 242 -13.77 0.20 35.81
N TYR A 243 -12.60 0.12 36.44
CA TYR A 243 -11.37 -0.28 35.76
C TYR A 243 -11.49 -1.68 35.16
N LEU A 244 -11.84 -2.69 35.96
CA LEU A 244 -11.97 -4.07 35.48
C LEU A 244 -13.08 -4.22 34.43
N PHE A 245 -14.19 -3.49 34.58
CA PHE A 245 -15.25 -3.48 33.59
C PHE A 245 -14.78 -2.93 32.24
N THR A 246 -14.02 -1.83 32.22
CA THR A 246 -13.43 -1.29 30.96
C THR A 246 -12.37 -2.21 30.34
N HIS A 247 -11.77 -3.06 31.18
CA HIS A 247 -10.90 -4.18 30.80
C HIS A 247 -11.66 -5.46 30.44
N GLY A 248 -12.99 -5.41 30.31
CA GLY A 248 -13.81 -6.46 29.69
C GLY A 248 -14.22 -7.60 30.61
N PHE A 249 -13.98 -7.50 31.92
CA PHE A 249 -14.48 -8.46 32.91
C PHE A 249 -15.97 -8.23 33.20
N THR A 250 -16.70 -9.31 33.46
CA THR A 250 -18.12 -9.32 33.85
C THR A 250 -18.30 -8.90 35.30
N THR A 251 -19.51 -8.48 35.66
CA THR A 251 -19.82 -8.08 37.04
C THR A 251 -19.54 -9.21 38.04
N SER A 252 -19.89 -10.46 37.72
CA SER A 252 -19.64 -11.62 38.58
C SER A 252 -18.15 -11.88 38.80
N GLU A 253 -17.33 -11.78 37.74
CA GLU A 253 -15.87 -11.93 37.86
C GLU A 253 -15.26 -10.82 38.73
N ILE A 254 -15.74 -9.59 38.56
CA ILE A 254 -15.28 -8.45 39.36
C ILE A 254 -15.66 -8.62 40.82
N ASP A 255 -16.88 -9.06 41.09
CA ASP A 255 -17.38 -9.28 42.45
C ASP A 255 -16.60 -10.41 43.13
N ALA A 256 -16.30 -11.52 42.43
CA ALA A 256 -15.44 -12.59 42.93
C ALA A 256 -14.02 -12.09 43.27
N PHE A 257 -13.43 -11.23 42.44
CA PHE A 257 -12.14 -10.59 42.76
C PHE A 257 -12.23 -9.70 44.01
N LEU A 258 -13.26 -8.87 44.12
CA LEU A 258 -13.45 -7.96 45.26
C LEU A 258 -13.80 -8.69 46.57
N ALA A 259 -14.40 -9.88 46.48
CA ALA A 259 -14.65 -10.77 47.61
C ALA A 259 -13.38 -11.51 48.08
N GLY A 260 -12.28 -11.41 47.33
CA GLY A 260 -11.01 -12.08 47.64
C GLY A 260 -10.95 -13.54 47.19
N GLU A 261 -11.91 -14.01 46.39
CA GLU A 261 -11.99 -15.41 45.91
C GLU A 261 -10.89 -15.74 44.88
N ILE A 262 -10.40 -14.72 44.17
CA ILE A 262 -9.35 -14.85 43.15
C ILE A 262 -7.95 -14.67 43.73
N VAL A 263 -7.79 -13.67 44.61
CA VAL A 263 -6.58 -13.38 45.40
C VAL A 263 -7.02 -12.77 46.72
N PRO A 264 -6.49 -13.22 47.87
CA PRO A 264 -6.77 -12.59 49.15
C PRO A 264 -6.34 -11.11 49.14
N LEU A 265 -7.29 -10.18 49.30
CA LEU A 265 -6.99 -8.75 49.24
C LEU A 265 -6.07 -8.28 50.38
N ALA A 266 -6.12 -8.96 51.53
CA ALA A 266 -5.22 -8.70 52.66
C ALA A 266 -3.73 -8.89 52.29
N GLU A 267 -3.42 -9.86 51.41
CA GLU A 267 -2.05 -10.09 50.91
C GLU A 267 -1.58 -8.97 49.96
N LEU A 268 -2.49 -8.16 49.44
CA LEU A 268 -2.18 -7.06 48.53
C LEU A 268 -1.94 -5.73 49.25
N ASP A 269 -2.35 -5.61 50.52
CA ASP A 269 -2.08 -4.45 51.36
C ASP A 269 -0.63 -4.43 51.90
N GLU A 270 0.05 -5.58 51.88
CA GLU A 270 1.45 -5.74 52.30
C GLU A 270 2.48 -5.33 51.23
N TYR A 271 2.04 -4.89 50.04
CA TYR A 271 2.87 -4.53 48.87
C TYR A 271 2.71 -3.07 48.43
#